data_AF-A0AAE4L2H4-F1
#
_entry.id   AF-A0AAE4L2H4-F1
#
_cell.length_a   1.000
_cell.length_b   1.000
_cell.length_c   1.000
_cell.angle_alpha   90.00
_cell.angle_beta   90.00
_cell.angle_gamma   90.00
#
_symmetry.space_group_name_H-M   'P 1'
#
loop_
_entity.id
_entity.type
_entity.pdbx_description
1 polymer ?
#
loop_
_entity_poly.entity_id
_entity_poly.type
_entity_poly.pdbx_seq_one_letter_code
_entity_poly.pdbx_strand_id
1 'polypeptide(L)'
;MKKVVANPMELRDAIRCEKRNISITGGFAKMMQPLVAQPKTDVAATNLPTFVKLALDPTTMETLATAYQVAMKNDSTELELEYVKI
;
A
#
# COMPACT_ATOMS: atom_id res chain seq x y z
N MET A 1 -8.53 -7.04 -13.14
CA MET A 1 -9.28 -7.40 -11.91
C MET A 1 -8.62 -6.70 -10.73
N LYS A 2 -9.40 -5.97 -9.92
CA LYS A 2 -8.93 -5.26 -8.72
C LYS A 2 -8.66 -6.27 -7.60
N LYS A 3 -7.48 -6.25 -6.99
CA LYS A 3 -7.14 -7.10 -5.84
C LYS A 3 -7.54 -6.38 -4.56
N VAL A 4 -8.54 -6.89 -3.85
CA VAL A 4 -8.91 -6.38 -2.53
C VAL A 4 -7.95 -6.96 -1.48
N VAL A 5 -7.52 -6.09 -0.57
CA VAL A 5 -6.56 -6.34 0.49
C VAL A 5 -7.10 -5.77 1.79
N ALA A 6 -7.12 -6.57 2.85
CA ALA A 6 -7.63 -6.17 4.16
C ALA A 6 -6.56 -6.22 5.27
N ASN A 7 -5.34 -6.67 4.95
CA ASN A 7 -4.24 -6.78 5.91
C ASN A 7 -2.85 -6.63 5.25
N PRO A 8 -1.79 -6.42 6.04
CA PRO A 8 -0.43 -6.23 5.52
C PRO A 8 0.16 -7.43 4.77
N MET A 9 -0.22 -8.67 5.12
CA MET A 9 0.29 -9.87 4.45
C MET A 9 -0.27 -9.99 3.03
N GLU A 10 -1.57 -9.76 2.87
CA GLU A 10 -2.23 -9.70 1.58
C GLU A 10 -1.67 -8.57 0.70
N LEU A 11 -1.31 -7.44 1.33
CA LEU A 11 -0.66 -6.35 0.63
C LEU A 11 0.72 -6.76 0.10
N ARG A 12 1.54 -7.37 0.95
CA ARG A 12 2.85 -7.89 0.56
C ARG A 12 2.72 -8.83 -0.63
N ASP A 13 1.82 -9.79 -0.53
CA ASP A 13 1.65 -10.80 -1.57
C ASP A 13 1.13 -10.16 -2.87
N ALA A 14 0.26 -9.15 -2.78
CA ALA A 14 -0.22 -8.40 -3.94
C ALA A 14 0.90 -7.59 -4.62
N ILE A 15 1.78 -6.95 -3.85
CA ILE A 15 2.95 -6.20 -4.36
C ILE A 15 3.95 -7.16 -5.00
N ARG A 16 4.28 -8.29 -4.35
CA ARG A 16 5.19 -9.30 -4.90
C ARG A 16 4.68 -9.95 -6.18
N CYS A 17 3.36 -10.05 -6.33
CA CYS A 17 2.71 -10.51 -7.55
C CYS A 17 2.45 -9.39 -8.57
N GLU A 18 2.98 -8.18 -8.34
CA GLU A 18 2.84 -7.00 -9.21
C GLU A 18 1.38 -6.77 -9.66
N LYS A 19 0.44 -6.91 -8.70
CA LYS A 19 -0.97 -6.69 -9.01
C LYS A 19 -1.17 -5.25 -9.43
N ARG A 20 -1.67 -5.05 -10.65
CA ARG A 20 -1.81 -3.71 -11.24
C ARG A 20 -2.68 -2.76 -10.43
N ASN A 21 -3.79 -3.26 -9.87
CA ASN A 21 -4.74 -2.46 -9.10
C ASN A 21 -5.00 -3.15 -7.76
N ILE A 22 -4.67 -2.47 -6.66
CA ILE A 22 -4.86 -2.96 -5.29
C ILE A 22 -5.84 -2.03 -4.57
N SER A 23 -6.89 -2.58 -3.98
CA SER A 23 -7.80 -1.84 -3.11
C SER A 23 -7.59 -2.29 -1.67
N ILE A 24 -7.13 -1.36 -0.85
CA ILE A 24 -6.95 -1.53 0.59
C ILE A 24 -8.25 -1.09 1.28
N THR A 25 -8.82 -1.97 2.09
CA THR A 25 -10.16 -1.77 2.66
C THR A 25 -10.20 -1.92 4.19
N GLY A 26 -11.29 -1.45 4.79
CA GLY A 26 -11.60 -1.69 6.20
C GLY A 26 -10.67 -0.97 7.17
N GLY A 27 -10.40 -1.57 8.33
CA GLY A 27 -9.52 -0.99 9.35
C GLY A 27 -8.08 -0.77 8.86
N PHE A 28 -7.63 -1.57 7.88
CA PHE A 28 -6.31 -1.46 7.30
C PHE A 28 -6.15 -0.22 6.39
N ALA A 29 -7.22 0.20 5.70
CA ALA A 29 -7.20 1.46 4.94
C ALA A 29 -6.91 2.68 5.83
N LYS A 30 -7.44 2.68 7.07
CA LYS A 30 -7.15 3.74 8.07
C LYS A 30 -5.69 3.75 8.48
N MET A 31 -5.09 2.57 8.64
CA MET A 31 -3.67 2.41 9.01
C MET A 31 -2.71 2.83 7.89
N MET A 32 -3.16 2.74 6.64
CA MET A 32 -2.40 3.08 5.44
C MET A 32 -2.57 4.54 5.00
N GLN A 33 -3.40 5.34 5.69
CA GLN A 33 -3.56 6.76 5.41
C GLN A 33 -2.25 7.57 5.37
N PRO A 34 -1.21 7.30 6.19
CA PRO A 34 0.05 8.04 6.11
C PRO A 34 0.72 7.98 4.74
N LEU A 35 0.52 6.90 3.97
CA LEU A 35 1.04 6.77 2.61
C LEU A 35 0.33 7.70 1.62
N VAL A 36 -0.89 8.12 1.91
CA VAL A 36 -1.68 9.03 1.08
C VAL A 36 -1.18 10.45 1.17
N ALA A 37 -0.75 10.88 2.36
CA ALA A 37 -0.30 12.24 2.59
C ALA A 37 1.02 12.56 1.89
N GLN A 38 1.65 11.56 1.30
CA GLN A 38 3.08 11.57 1.00
C GLN A 38 3.32 10.83 -0.34
N PRO A 39 2.92 11.44 -1.48
CA PRO A 39 2.82 10.78 -2.79
C PRO A 39 4.15 10.31 -3.41
N LYS A 40 5.29 10.65 -2.78
CA LYS A 40 6.63 10.20 -3.16
C LYS A 40 7.45 10.06 -1.89
N THR A 41 7.25 8.98 -1.14
CA THR A 41 8.01 8.82 0.10
C THR A 41 8.56 7.44 0.23
N ASP A 42 9.81 7.42 0.64
CA ASP A 42 10.45 6.34 1.36
C ASP A 42 9.47 5.75 2.39
N VAL A 43 8.91 4.59 2.05
CA VAL A 43 7.92 3.87 2.88
C VAL A 43 8.52 3.54 4.25
N ALA A 44 9.85 3.45 4.35
CA ALA A 44 10.55 3.26 5.62
C ALA A 44 10.42 4.49 6.54
N ALA A 45 10.45 5.70 5.97
CA ALA A 45 10.31 6.98 6.67
C ALA A 45 8.85 7.34 7.01
N THR A 46 7.86 6.64 6.45
CA THR A 46 6.45 6.92 6.73
C THR A 46 6.05 6.42 8.12
N ASN A 47 5.16 7.15 8.79
CA ASN A 47 4.60 6.80 10.11
C ASN A 47 3.55 5.67 10.01
N LEU A 48 3.91 4.55 9.40
CA LEU A 48 3.10 3.34 9.41
C LEU A 48 3.23 2.60 10.75
N PRO A 49 2.17 1.92 11.22
CA PRO A 49 2.26 1.08 12.41
C PRO A 49 3.34 -0.02 12.28
N THR A 50 3.99 -0.35 13.40
CA THR A 50 5.11 -1.31 13.44
C THR A 50 4.77 -2.66 12.79
N PHE A 51 3.57 -3.19 13.01
CA PHE A 51 3.17 -4.47 12.44
C PHE A 51 3.06 -4.44 10.89
N VAL A 52 2.73 -3.28 10.30
CA VAL A 52 2.72 -3.11 8.84
C VAL A 52 4.17 -3.15 8.32
N LYS A 53 5.07 -2.43 8.98
CA LYS A 53 6.50 -2.42 8.65
C LYS A 53 7.16 -3.80 8.82
N LEU A 54 6.71 -4.59 9.80
CA LEU A 54 7.21 -5.96 10.00
C LEU A 54 6.66 -6.94 8.95
N ALA A 55 5.44 -6.72 8.47
CA ALA A 55 4.83 -7.58 7.47
C ALA A 55 5.37 -7.34 6.06
N LEU A 56 5.76 -6.10 5.75
CA LEU A 56 6.38 -5.71 4.48
C LEU A 56 7.90 -5.81 4.62
N ASP A 57 8.52 -6.79 3.97
CA ASP A 57 9.98 -6.84 3.86
C ASP A 57 10.54 -5.61 3.13
N PRO A 58 11.84 -5.27 3.31
CA PRO A 58 12.44 -4.09 2.69
C PRO A 58 12.23 -4.00 1.19
N THR A 59 12.35 -5.12 0.47
CA THR A 59 12.13 -5.18 -0.99
C THR A 59 10.67 -4.84 -1.34
N THR A 60 9.71 -5.37 -0.59
CA THR A 60 8.29 -5.06 -0.79
C THR A 60 7.98 -3.59 -0.49
N MET A 61 8.59 -3.01 0.56
CA MET A 61 8.45 -1.58 0.86
C MET A 61 9.02 -0.70 -0.26
N GLU A 62 10.18 -1.07 -0.81
CA GLU A 62 10.80 -0.37 -1.93
C GLU A 62 9.91 -0.44 -3.20
N THR A 63 9.35 -1.61 -3.50
CA THR A 63 8.41 -1.77 -4.63
C THR A 63 7.13 -0.95 -4.39
N LEU A 64 6.60 -0.92 -3.17
CA LEU A 64 5.45 -0.07 -2.84
C LEU A 64 5.77 1.42 -3.05
N ALA A 65 6.98 1.86 -2.68
CA ALA A 65 7.42 3.25 -2.79
C ALA A 65 7.67 3.70 -4.24
N THR A 66 8.15 2.78 -5.09
CA THR A 66 8.67 3.11 -6.43
C THR A 66 7.73 2.68 -7.56
N ALA A 67 6.95 1.62 -7.36
CA ALA A 67 6.15 1.00 -8.39
C ALA A 67 4.65 1.22 -8.24
N TYR A 68 4.19 1.77 -7.12
CA TYR A 68 2.79 2.02 -6.84
C TYR A 68 2.52 3.48 -6.49
N GLN A 69 1.37 4.00 -6.92
CA GLN A 69 0.87 5.31 -6.54
C GLN A 69 -0.55 5.20 -5.98
N VAL A 70 -0.96 6.15 -5.15
CA VAL A 70 -2.35 6.24 -4.68
C VAL A 70 -3.22 6.81 -5.80
N ALA A 71 -4.14 6.00 -6.33
CA ALA A 71 -5.03 6.36 -7.45
C ALA A 71 -6.37 6.94 -6.99
N MET A 72 -6.92 6.46 -5.87
CA MET A 72 -8.18 6.96 -5.32
C MET A 72 -8.19 6.87 -3.79
N LYS A 73 -8.81 7.87 -3.15
CA LYS A 73 -9.02 7.94 -1.70
C LYS A 73 -10.50 8.22 -1.44
N ASN A 74 -11.17 7.31 -0.72
CA ASN A 74 -12.45 7.62 -0.09
C ASN A 74 -12.25 7.72 1.41
N ASP A 75 -12.86 8.75 2.02
CA ASP A 75 -12.74 9.20 3.42
C ASP A 75 -12.67 8.07 4.46
N SER A 76 -11.49 7.46 4.58
CA SER A 76 -11.10 6.44 5.56
C SER A 76 -11.61 5.00 5.40
N THR A 77 -12.30 4.66 4.32
CA THR A 77 -12.86 3.30 4.08
C THR A 77 -12.12 2.51 3.01
N GLU A 78 -11.60 3.19 1.98
CA GLU A 78 -10.94 2.55 0.84
C GLU A 78 -9.77 3.40 0.34
N LEU A 79 -8.68 2.72 0.02
CA LEU A 79 -7.47 3.28 -0.55
C LEU A 79 -7.05 2.45 -1.76
N GLU A 80 -6.96 3.09 -2.92
CA GLU A 80 -6.60 2.40 -4.16
C GLU A 80 -5.15 2.71 -4.53
N LEU A 81 -4.39 1.65 -4.81
CA LEU A 81 -3.04 1.71 -5.34
C LEU A 81 -3.04 1.22 -6.79
N GLU A 82 -2.36 1.96 -7.64
CA GLU A 82 -2.15 1.63 -9.05
C GLU A 82 -0.66 1.43 -9.32
N TYR A 83 -0.33 0.39 -10.06
CA TYR A 83 1.02 0.08 -10.50
C TYR A 83 1.43 0.99 -11.66
N VAL A 84 2.53 1.73 -11.49
CA VAL A 84 3.01 2.76 -12.42
C VAL A 84 4.40 2.55 -12.97
N LYS A 85 5.11 1.52 -12.50
CA LYS A 85 6.40 1.15 -13.07
C LYS A 85 6.19 0.49 -14.43
N ILE A 86 6.80 1.06 -15.47
CA ILE A 86 6.87 0.48 -16.82
C ILE A 86 8.13 -0.37 -16.91
#